data_AF-A0A3P8YIW3-F1
#
_entry.id   AF-A0A3P8YIW3-F1
#
_cell.length_a   1.000
_cell.length_b   1.000
_cell.length_c   1.000
_cell.angle_alpha   90.00
_cell.angle_beta   90.00
_cell.angle_gamma   90.00
#
_symmetry.space_group_name_H-M   'P 1'
#
loop_
_entity.id
_entity.type
_entity.pdbx_description
1 polymer ?
#
loop_
_entity_poly.entity_id
_entity_poly.type
_entity_poly.pdbx_seq_one_letter_code
_entity_poly.pdbx_strand_id
1 'polypeptide(L)'
;MGERSRSPTLHLDVDSVDKTNAENSRYALTRPRSLDSCASEGVKPVKILIKSLGEFVEDTSHNNNIPFEAVTVLYEAYEKERRGILQFCREERKKIKDTQVNKLSALETRLELHGRSSLEDSKPTEDAGDDVLGFSTGERQCVSVSSSTGGGNSSNSSTGTRETKHRRPTDNIMVSSLSLGDLRHSPATERQLDKLTRDIRKEMCVTVPEKDRKIVALMLVKHQEEQSRLRLSLQEEQEREEARRQEEARRVQTEHRRRKELERSMQRWQDGLEARRRQKERQEEELAAQREQELLLQEDRCRRFTEEQEVKRRDKFDAARREAEKRKRFQEQLLKDRERLEHIQREKEAQLAYEKEQRAWISKATQERREKKKLQQENQREQLRHLLLQREVQQQTEEEEALMRSALEEKQRRSWVKRAQAVKARLRQLQERSAREQEQMERARIRASWQSHQQITDKQILAQLSQRRMEQAELHAHSQKRRRALRAQQENQERLRCHQHLRDRVKEQEEAERQQRENWLLVKERRRERLRREREEVQEEARRVALASFHMRERVREATNGRTFNQMALQAELAASLLGRVKI
;
A
#
# COMPACT_ATOMS: atom_id res chain seq x y z
N MET A 1 11.28 52.93 -34.47
CA MET A 1 11.51 52.01 -33.34
C MET A 1 10.96 50.65 -33.71
N GLY A 2 11.83 49.73 -34.14
CA GLY A 2 11.42 48.44 -34.70
C GLY A 2 10.82 47.53 -33.64
N GLU A 3 9.61 47.03 -33.91
CA GLU A 3 8.98 45.97 -33.15
C GLU A 3 9.83 44.70 -33.28
N ARG A 4 10.58 44.39 -32.22
CA ARG A 4 11.19 43.06 -32.05
C ARG A 4 10.03 42.06 -31.97
N SER A 5 9.75 41.43 -33.11
CA SER A 5 8.95 40.23 -33.21
C SER A 5 9.48 39.24 -32.18
N ARG A 6 8.74 39.04 -31.08
CA ARG A 6 9.00 37.95 -30.14
C ARG A 6 8.75 36.68 -30.94
N SER A 7 9.83 36.00 -31.34
CA SER A 7 9.77 34.69 -31.97
C SER A 7 8.90 33.77 -31.09
N PRO A 8 8.01 32.95 -31.69
CA PRO A 8 7.30 31.94 -30.92
C PRO A 8 8.34 31.06 -30.24
N THR A 9 8.24 30.88 -28.92
CA THR A 9 9.14 30.03 -28.15
C THR A 9 9.04 28.61 -28.71
N LEU A 10 9.95 28.24 -29.61
CA LEU A 10 9.99 26.91 -30.20
C LEU A 10 10.32 25.91 -29.09
N HIS A 11 9.33 25.12 -28.71
CA HIS A 11 9.48 24.12 -27.66
C HIS A 11 10.23 22.89 -28.16
N LEU A 12 11.56 23.00 -28.25
CA LEU A 12 12.47 21.90 -28.60
C LEU A 12 12.65 20.89 -27.47
N ASP A 13 12.68 19.62 -27.87
CA ASP A 13 12.63 18.43 -27.04
C ASP A 13 13.47 17.31 -27.68
N VAL A 14 13.92 16.31 -26.91
CA VAL A 14 14.71 15.14 -27.37
C VAL A 14 14.02 14.38 -28.53
N ASP A 15 12.69 14.42 -28.60
CA ASP A 15 11.90 13.80 -29.68
C ASP A 15 11.81 14.69 -30.94
N SER A 16 12.13 15.97 -30.82
CA SER A 16 11.98 16.98 -31.89
C SER A 16 13.30 17.64 -32.31
N VAL A 17 14.44 17.26 -31.73
CA VAL A 17 15.77 17.82 -32.07
C VAL A 17 16.16 17.52 -33.52
N ASP A 18 15.72 16.40 -34.09
CA ASP A 18 16.08 15.99 -35.47
C ASP A 18 15.23 16.67 -36.56
N LYS A 19 14.34 17.61 -36.21
CA LYS A 19 13.47 18.30 -37.19
C LYS A 19 14.15 19.58 -37.66
N THR A 20 14.05 19.89 -38.96
CA THR A 20 14.63 21.07 -39.64
C THR A 20 14.31 22.42 -38.97
N ASN A 21 13.24 22.50 -38.17
CA ASN A 21 12.89 23.68 -37.37
C ASN A 21 13.87 23.96 -36.20
N ALA A 22 14.76 23.02 -35.86
CA ALA A 22 15.74 23.14 -34.78
C ALA A 22 17.02 23.89 -35.20
N GLU A 23 17.30 23.97 -36.51
CA GLU A 23 18.55 24.53 -37.06
C GLU A 23 18.74 26.03 -36.76
N ASN A 24 17.63 26.77 -36.57
CA ASN A 24 17.64 28.22 -36.33
C ASN A 24 17.38 28.62 -34.86
N SER A 25 17.38 27.68 -33.92
CA SER A 25 17.11 27.95 -32.50
C SER A 25 18.38 28.26 -31.71
N ARG A 26 18.34 29.32 -30.89
CA ARG A 26 19.44 29.70 -29.97
C ARG A 26 19.69 28.69 -28.83
N TYR A 27 18.71 27.84 -28.53
CA TYR A 27 18.78 26.88 -27.41
C TYR A 27 18.61 25.44 -27.93
N ALA A 28 19.44 24.52 -27.40
CA ALA A 28 19.46 23.11 -27.79
C ALA A 28 18.21 22.33 -27.34
N LEU A 29 17.74 22.57 -26.11
CA LEU A 29 16.53 21.99 -25.53
C LEU A 29 15.84 23.04 -24.67
N THR A 30 14.50 23.06 -24.69
CA THR A 30 13.70 24.06 -23.95
C THR A 30 12.72 23.43 -22.97
N ARG A 31 12.49 22.12 -23.05
CA ARG A 31 11.59 21.40 -22.14
C ARG A 31 12.35 20.87 -20.91
N PRO A 32 11.85 21.12 -19.68
CA PRO A 32 12.50 20.68 -18.44
C PRO A 32 12.79 19.17 -18.39
N ARG A 33 11.81 18.33 -18.74
CA ARG A 33 11.97 16.86 -18.75
C ARG A 33 13.06 16.35 -19.68
N SER A 34 13.38 17.13 -20.71
CA SER A 34 14.37 16.82 -21.74
C SER A 34 15.77 17.21 -21.29
N LEU A 35 15.86 18.30 -20.52
CA LEU A 35 17.07 18.69 -19.81
C LEU A 35 17.36 17.69 -18.68
N ASP A 36 16.33 17.27 -17.93
CA ASP A 36 16.46 16.29 -16.85
C ASP A 36 16.96 14.93 -17.37
N SER A 37 16.46 14.46 -18.53
CA SER A 37 16.94 13.22 -19.15
C SER A 37 18.38 13.28 -19.66
N CYS A 38 18.85 14.46 -20.08
CA CYS A 38 20.25 14.65 -20.44
C CYS A 38 21.13 14.74 -19.19
N ALA A 39 20.65 15.39 -18.12
CA ALA A 39 21.36 15.51 -16.86
C ALA A 39 21.49 14.18 -16.12
N SER A 40 20.47 13.32 -16.14
CA SER A 40 20.51 11.98 -15.53
C SER A 40 21.58 11.09 -16.16
N GLU A 41 21.78 11.21 -17.47
CA GLU A 41 22.79 10.45 -18.22
C GLU A 41 24.15 11.17 -18.31
N GLY A 42 24.31 12.34 -17.69
CA GLY A 42 25.55 13.12 -17.76
C GLY A 42 25.88 13.65 -19.17
N VAL A 43 24.90 13.71 -20.05
CA VAL A 43 25.05 14.14 -21.44
C VAL A 43 24.83 15.65 -21.56
N LYS A 44 25.77 16.35 -22.21
CA LYS A 44 25.58 17.78 -22.53
C LYS A 44 24.58 17.92 -23.69
N PRO A 45 23.56 18.78 -23.61
CA PRO A 45 22.56 18.97 -24.67
C PRO A 45 23.12 19.36 -26.05
N VAL A 46 24.33 19.91 -26.11
CA VAL A 46 25.00 20.23 -27.38
C VAL A 46 25.43 18.97 -28.13
N LYS A 47 25.71 17.86 -27.43
CA LYS A 47 26.20 16.61 -28.03
C LYS A 47 25.14 15.84 -28.81
N ILE A 48 23.86 16.12 -28.61
CA ILE A 48 22.75 15.45 -29.32
C ILE A 48 22.32 16.20 -30.59
N LEU A 49 22.82 17.43 -30.78
CA LEU A 49 22.54 18.24 -31.96
C LEU A 49 23.24 17.64 -33.18
N ILE A 50 22.57 17.72 -34.33
CA ILE A 50 23.15 17.33 -35.61
C ILE A 50 24.23 18.36 -35.94
N LYS A 51 25.46 17.89 -36.16
CA LYS A 51 26.52 18.70 -36.78
C LYS A 51 26.53 18.40 -38.27
N SER A 52 26.61 19.42 -39.11
CA SER A 52 26.77 19.19 -40.54
C SER A 52 28.15 18.59 -40.84
N LEU A 53 28.27 17.86 -41.95
CA LEU A 53 29.56 17.31 -42.39
C LEU A 53 30.60 18.43 -42.60
N GLY A 54 30.18 19.62 -43.04
CA GLY A 54 31.05 20.80 -43.20
C GLY A 54 31.63 21.28 -41.86
N GLU A 55 30.80 21.45 -40.83
CA GLU A 55 31.25 21.83 -39.48
C GLU A 55 32.16 20.77 -38.86
N PHE A 56 31.88 19.49 -39.11
CA PHE A 56 32.72 18.39 -38.62
C PHE A 56 34.09 18.36 -39.30
N VAL A 57 34.14 18.66 -40.60
CA VAL A 57 35.39 18.80 -41.35
C VAL A 57 36.19 20.01 -40.84
N GLU A 58 35.56 21.14 -40.55
CA GLU A 58 36.21 22.33 -39.98
C GLU A 58 36.82 22.04 -38.59
N ASP A 59 36.07 21.39 -37.69
CA ASP A 59 36.55 20.97 -36.36
C ASP A 59 37.75 19.99 -36.43
N THR A 60 37.77 19.12 -37.46
CA THR A 60 38.76 18.03 -37.58
C THR A 60 40.00 18.45 -38.38
N SER A 61 39.84 19.32 -39.37
CA SER A 61 40.91 19.80 -40.26
C SER A 61 41.90 20.75 -39.58
N HIS A 62 41.53 21.39 -38.48
CA HIS A 62 42.46 22.15 -37.64
C HIS A 62 43.47 21.28 -36.88
N ASN A 63 43.25 19.96 -36.80
CA ASN A 63 44.09 19.07 -36.00
C ASN A 63 44.97 18.11 -36.80
N ASN A 64 44.68 17.73 -38.05
CA ASN A 64 45.55 16.86 -38.87
C ASN A 64 45.15 16.84 -40.37
N ASN A 65 46.13 16.63 -41.26
CA ASN A 65 45.96 16.38 -42.71
C ASN A 65 45.34 15.00 -42.99
N ILE A 66 44.09 14.79 -42.60
CA ILE A 66 43.37 13.53 -42.77
C ILE A 66 42.72 13.51 -44.16
N PRO A 67 42.85 12.43 -44.95
CA PRO A 67 42.19 12.29 -46.25
C PRO A 67 40.67 12.41 -46.12
N PHE A 68 40.02 13.07 -47.08
CA PHE A 68 38.57 13.31 -47.06
C PHE A 68 37.74 12.02 -46.87
N GLU A 69 38.19 10.92 -47.48
CA GLU A 69 37.56 9.59 -47.34
C GLU A 69 37.61 9.08 -45.89
N ALA A 70 38.69 9.32 -45.16
CA ALA A 70 38.78 8.99 -43.73
C ALA A 70 37.91 9.91 -42.87
N VAL A 71 37.70 11.17 -43.27
CA VAL A 71 36.79 12.11 -42.56
C VAL A 71 35.34 11.67 -42.67
N THR A 72 34.92 11.13 -43.82
CA THR A 72 33.55 10.60 -43.97
C THR A 72 33.29 9.42 -43.04
N VAL A 73 34.24 8.48 -42.92
CA VAL A 73 34.13 7.34 -41.98
C VAL A 73 34.11 7.81 -40.51
N LEU A 74 34.90 8.82 -40.17
CA LEU A 74 34.89 9.42 -38.82
C LEU A 74 33.57 10.13 -38.51
N TYR A 75 32.99 10.82 -39.50
CA TYR A 75 31.69 11.46 -39.36
C TYR A 75 30.56 10.44 -39.18
N GLU A 76 30.61 9.31 -39.90
CA GLU A 76 29.65 8.21 -39.72
C GLU A 76 29.74 7.60 -38.31
N ALA A 77 30.96 7.39 -37.79
CA ALA A 77 31.16 6.92 -36.43
C ALA A 77 30.63 7.92 -35.40
N TYR A 78 30.86 9.22 -35.62
CA TYR A 78 30.34 10.31 -34.78
C TYR A 78 28.80 10.37 -34.79
N GLU A 79 28.16 10.29 -35.95
CA GLU A 79 26.70 10.26 -36.06
C GLU A 79 26.10 9.01 -35.41
N LYS A 80 26.78 7.86 -35.50
CA LYS A 80 26.37 6.62 -34.84
C LYS A 80 26.41 6.75 -33.32
N GLU A 81 27.48 7.34 -32.76
CA GLU A 81 27.58 7.63 -31.33
C GLU A 81 26.50 8.63 -30.88
N ARG A 82 26.32 9.72 -31.64
CA ARG A 82 25.27 10.72 -31.38
C ARG A 82 23.88 10.09 -31.30
N ARG A 83 23.53 9.23 -32.27
CA ARG A 83 22.23 8.54 -32.30
C ARG A 83 22.04 7.61 -31.11
N GLY A 84 23.09 6.92 -30.69
CA GLY A 84 23.08 6.11 -29.47
C GLY A 84 22.78 6.96 -28.23
N ILE A 85 23.50 8.07 -28.05
CA ILE A 85 23.29 9.02 -26.94
C ILE A 85 21.87 9.59 -26.96
N LEU A 86 21.36 9.99 -28.13
CA LEU A 86 20.01 10.52 -28.28
C LEU A 86 18.95 9.49 -27.89
N GLN A 87 19.17 8.22 -28.24
CA GLN A 87 18.27 7.13 -27.88
C GLN A 87 18.23 6.90 -26.37
N PHE A 88 19.38 6.90 -25.68
CA PHE A 88 19.43 6.83 -24.21
C PHE A 88 18.64 7.96 -23.55
N CYS A 89 18.81 9.21 -24.03
CA CYS A 89 18.04 10.34 -23.51
C CYS A 89 16.53 10.20 -23.76
N ARG A 90 16.08 9.59 -24.86
CA ARG A 90 14.65 9.31 -25.11
C ARG A 90 14.10 8.27 -24.14
N GLU A 91 14.86 7.23 -23.87
CA GLU A 91 14.48 6.16 -22.94
C GLU A 91 14.37 6.67 -21.50
N GLU A 92 15.36 7.43 -21.02
CA GLU A 92 15.30 8.06 -19.69
C GLU A 92 14.13 9.02 -19.56
N ARG A 93 13.87 9.82 -20.59
CA ARG A 93 12.72 10.71 -20.59
C ARG A 93 11.39 9.96 -20.51
N LYS A 94 11.30 8.77 -21.11
CA LYS A 94 10.14 7.88 -20.97
C LYS A 94 10.02 7.37 -19.53
N LYS A 95 11.12 6.94 -18.90
CA LYS A 95 11.12 6.55 -17.48
C LYS A 95 10.71 7.69 -16.55
N ILE A 96 11.17 8.92 -16.81
CA ILE A 96 10.76 10.11 -16.05
C ILE A 96 9.25 10.37 -16.21
N LYS A 97 8.69 10.21 -17.42
CA LYS A 97 7.24 10.32 -17.64
C LYS A 97 6.49 9.23 -16.89
N ASP A 98 6.92 7.98 -17.02
CA ASP A 98 6.23 6.82 -16.42
C ASP A 98 6.29 6.86 -14.89
N THR A 99 7.43 7.25 -14.30
CA THR A 99 7.55 7.43 -12.84
C THR A 99 6.67 8.57 -12.31
N GLN A 100 6.48 9.66 -13.06
CA GLN A 100 5.55 10.72 -12.70
C GLN A 100 4.09 10.27 -12.84
N VAL A 101 3.74 9.55 -13.90
CA VAL A 101 2.40 8.97 -14.09
C VAL A 101 2.09 7.96 -12.99
N ASN A 102 3.04 7.11 -12.61
CA ASN A 102 2.89 6.15 -11.51
C ASN A 102 2.77 6.85 -10.15
N LYS A 103 3.49 7.96 -9.92
CA LYS A 103 3.32 8.79 -8.70
C LYS A 103 1.95 9.47 -8.66
N LEU A 104 1.46 9.99 -9.79
CA LEU A 104 0.14 10.60 -9.89
C LEU A 104 -0.97 9.54 -9.73
N SER A 105 -0.81 8.37 -10.35
CA SER A 105 -1.71 7.22 -10.18
C SER A 105 -1.71 6.71 -8.73
N ALA A 106 -0.56 6.66 -8.04
CA ALA A 106 -0.48 6.30 -6.63
C ALA A 106 -1.14 7.35 -5.71
N LEU A 107 -1.14 8.63 -6.10
CA LEU A 107 -1.84 9.70 -5.38
C LEU A 107 -3.35 9.71 -5.69
N GLU A 108 -3.74 9.39 -6.93
CA GLU A 108 -5.12 9.26 -7.39
C GLU A 108 -5.80 8.05 -6.74
N THR A 109 -5.09 6.92 -6.61
CA THR A 109 -5.54 5.74 -5.84
C THR A 109 -5.74 6.07 -4.34
N ARG A 110 -5.02 7.09 -3.83
CA ARG A 110 -5.13 7.55 -2.44
C ARG A 110 -6.27 8.56 -2.23
N LEU A 111 -6.67 9.27 -3.28
CA LEU A 111 -7.84 10.16 -3.33
C LEU A 111 -9.15 9.40 -3.61
N GLU A 112 -9.13 8.35 -4.43
CA GLU A 112 -10.31 7.52 -4.72
C GLU A 112 -10.78 6.68 -3.50
N LEU A 113 -9.91 6.40 -2.54
CA LEU A 113 -10.28 5.73 -1.28
C LEU A 113 -10.99 6.65 -0.26
N HIS A 114 -11.05 7.97 -0.50
CA HIS A 114 -11.77 8.93 0.36
C HIS A 114 -12.89 9.69 -0.38
N GLY A 115 -13.22 9.29 -1.62
CA GLY A 115 -14.15 10.03 -2.49
C GLY A 115 -15.41 9.26 -2.92
N ARG A 116 -15.71 8.07 -2.37
CA ARG A 116 -16.92 7.30 -2.71
C ARG A 116 -17.77 6.98 -1.48
N SER A 117 -18.21 8.01 -0.78
CA SER A 117 -19.58 8.02 -0.25
C SER A 117 -20.15 9.41 -0.47
N SER A 118 -21.41 9.47 -0.89
CA SER A 118 -22.19 10.68 -1.10
C SER A 118 -22.04 11.39 -2.46
N LEU A 119 -22.68 10.80 -3.48
CA LEU A 119 -23.50 11.58 -4.42
C LEU A 119 -24.42 10.61 -5.21
N GLU A 120 -25.69 10.56 -4.84
CA GLU A 120 -26.84 10.38 -5.76
C GLU A 120 -28.04 11.08 -5.09
N ASP A 121 -28.82 11.75 -5.93
CA ASP A 121 -29.68 12.89 -5.60
C ASP A 121 -31.11 12.53 -5.13
N SER A 122 -31.56 13.29 -4.14
CA SER A 122 -32.87 13.93 -3.92
C SER A 122 -34.10 13.53 -4.78
N LYS A 123 -35.19 13.00 -4.15
CA LYS A 123 -36.45 13.76 -3.86
C LYS A 123 -37.55 12.91 -3.15
N PRO A 124 -38.51 13.57 -2.45
CA PRO A 124 -39.39 12.98 -1.44
C PRO A 124 -40.85 12.79 -1.91
N THR A 125 -41.60 11.94 -1.20
CA THR A 125 -43.06 12.11 -0.95
C THR A 125 -43.49 11.24 0.24
N GLU A 126 -44.53 11.72 0.91
CA GLU A 126 -44.97 11.44 2.27
C GLU A 126 -45.76 10.13 2.49
N ASP A 127 -45.85 9.82 3.78
CA ASP A 127 -46.96 9.25 4.54
C ASP A 127 -47.28 7.74 4.61
N ALA A 128 -47.43 7.38 5.90
CA ALA A 128 -48.30 6.38 6.52
C ALA A 128 -47.83 4.92 6.62
N GLY A 129 -47.91 4.42 7.87
CA GLY A 129 -48.41 3.06 8.10
C GLY A 129 -47.55 2.19 9.00
N ASP A 130 -48.14 1.82 10.14
CA ASP A 130 -47.76 0.83 11.13
C ASP A 130 -47.31 -0.55 10.62
N ASP A 131 -46.75 -1.29 11.58
CA ASP A 131 -46.77 -2.75 11.77
C ASP A 131 -45.51 -3.61 11.47
N VAL A 132 -44.96 -4.12 12.60
CA VAL A 132 -44.75 -5.55 12.93
C VAL A 132 -43.60 -6.34 12.28
N LEU A 133 -42.68 -6.72 13.18
CA LEU A 133 -41.89 -7.97 13.29
C LEU A 133 -41.13 -8.55 12.08
N GLY A 134 -39.82 -8.75 12.26
CA GLY A 134 -39.01 -9.58 11.37
C GLY A 134 -37.56 -9.77 11.80
N PHE A 135 -37.36 -10.66 12.77
CA PHE A 135 -36.07 -11.22 13.17
C PHE A 135 -35.39 -11.96 12.00
N SER A 136 -34.13 -11.68 11.68
CA SER A 136 -33.22 -12.66 11.09
C SER A 136 -31.74 -12.25 11.23
N THR A 137 -31.06 -13.06 12.02
CA THR A 137 -29.62 -13.18 12.25
C THR A 137 -28.87 -13.56 10.97
N GLY A 138 -27.66 -13.04 10.81
CA GLY A 138 -26.77 -13.43 9.72
C GLY A 138 -25.37 -12.83 9.87
N GLU A 139 -24.55 -13.43 10.73
CA GLU A 139 -23.14 -13.11 10.94
C GLU A 139 -22.34 -13.19 9.62
N ARG A 140 -21.53 -12.16 9.34
CA ARG A 140 -20.40 -12.26 8.41
C ARG A 140 -19.13 -11.73 9.07
N GLN A 141 -18.18 -12.65 9.21
CA GLN A 141 -16.84 -12.47 9.71
C GLN A 141 -16.00 -11.55 8.81
N CYS A 142 -15.27 -10.64 9.46
CA CYS A 142 -14.26 -9.79 8.88
C CYS A 142 -12.88 -10.49 8.89
N VAL A 143 -12.20 -10.48 7.74
CA VAL A 143 -10.80 -10.85 7.60
C VAL A 143 -9.99 -9.57 7.42
N SER A 144 -9.18 -9.25 8.43
CA SER A 144 -8.23 -8.14 8.43
C SER A 144 -6.84 -8.65 8.03
N VAL A 145 -6.32 -8.13 6.91
CA VAL A 145 -4.93 -8.28 6.48
C VAL A 145 -4.26 -6.92 6.66
N SER A 146 -3.21 -6.86 7.45
CA SER A 146 -2.41 -5.65 7.65
C SER A 146 -0.95 -5.97 7.34
N SER A 147 -0.41 -5.28 6.33
CA SER A 147 1.00 -5.21 6.01
C SER A 147 1.49 -3.79 6.32
N SER A 148 2.50 -3.66 7.17
CA SER A 148 3.34 -2.47 7.22
C SER A 148 4.78 -2.86 7.57
N THR A 149 5.68 -2.53 6.65
CA THR A 149 7.13 -2.51 6.81
C THR A 149 7.63 -1.08 6.67
N GLY A 150 8.51 -0.69 7.58
CA GLY A 150 9.26 0.57 7.64
C GLY A 150 9.54 0.83 9.12
N GLY A 151 10.77 0.79 9.65
CA GLY A 151 12.07 1.05 9.05
C GLY A 151 12.70 2.17 9.86
N GLY A 152 13.51 1.84 10.87
CA GLY A 152 14.10 2.80 11.81
C GLY A 152 15.06 2.14 12.81
N ASN A 153 16.29 1.88 12.34
CA ASN A 153 17.52 1.61 13.10
C ASN A 153 17.99 2.91 13.80
N SER A 154 18.76 2.99 14.88
CA SER A 154 19.49 2.06 15.76
C SER A 154 19.83 2.84 17.04
N SER A 155 19.85 2.19 18.20
CA SER A 155 20.64 2.63 19.36
C SER A 155 20.90 1.43 20.27
N ASN A 156 22.18 1.11 20.45
CA ASN A 156 22.69 0.02 21.25
C ASN A 156 22.35 0.20 22.73
N SER A 157 21.78 -0.84 23.36
CA SER A 157 22.09 -1.16 24.75
C SER A 157 21.84 -2.64 25.00
N SER A 158 22.93 -3.32 25.34
CA SER A 158 23.00 -4.66 25.86
C SER A 158 22.29 -4.74 27.21
N THR A 159 21.33 -5.64 27.37
CA THR A 159 21.07 -6.35 28.63
C THR A 159 20.18 -7.56 28.32
N GLY A 160 20.59 -8.71 28.85
CA GLY A 160 20.03 -10.01 28.51
C GLY A 160 18.67 -10.29 29.13
N THR A 161 18.19 -11.48 28.77
CA THR A 161 17.08 -12.27 29.35
C THR A 161 15.67 -11.89 28.90
N ARG A 162 15.16 -12.62 27.89
CA ARG A 162 14.03 -13.57 28.01
C ARG A 162 13.51 -13.96 26.62
N GLU A 163 13.77 -15.20 26.26
CA GLU A 163 13.23 -15.86 25.08
C GLU A 163 11.70 -16.02 25.16
N THR A 164 11.04 -15.67 24.07
CA THR A 164 9.63 -15.90 23.81
C THR A 164 9.40 -17.34 23.34
N LYS A 165 8.43 -17.96 24.02
CA LYS A 165 7.90 -19.30 23.82
C LYS A 165 7.37 -19.52 22.41
N HIS A 166 8.02 -20.40 21.65
CA HIS A 166 7.29 -21.29 20.74
C HIS A 166 6.73 -22.46 21.56
N ARG A 167 5.40 -22.53 21.67
CA ARG A 167 4.71 -23.74 22.12
C ARG A 167 4.89 -24.81 21.04
N ARG A 168 5.77 -25.76 21.31
CA ARG A 168 5.76 -27.08 20.66
C ARG A 168 4.50 -27.84 21.11
N PRO A 169 3.78 -28.54 20.23
CA PRO A 169 2.93 -29.64 20.63
C PRO A 169 3.81 -30.90 20.66
N THR A 170 4.38 -31.18 21.83
CA THR A 170 4.97 -32.48 22.17
C THR A 170 4.73 -32.71 23.65
N ASP A 171 3.46 -32.85 24.01
CA ASP A 171 3.09 -33.73 25.11
C ASP A 171 3.09 -35.14 24.52
N ASN A 172 3.69 -36.10 25.23
CA ASN A 172 4.05 -37.46 24.79
C ASN A 172 5.37 -37.61 24.01
N ILE A 173 6.43 -36.91 24.42
CA ILE A 173 7.69 -37.66 24.52
C ILE A 173 7.51 -38.56 25.73
N MET A 174 7.30 -39.85 25.42
CA MET A 174 7.37 -40.93 26.36
C MET A 174 8.36 -40.59 27.47
N VAL A 175 7.95 -40.88 28.70
CA VAL A 175 8.87 -41.31 29.74
C VAL A 175 9.53 -42.62 29.25
N SER A 176 10.33 -42.51 28.19
CA SER A 176 11.40 -43.42 27.89
C SER A 176 12.44 -43.04 28.90
N SER A 177 12.31 -43.66 30.07
CA SER A 177 13.40 -43.85 30.99
C SER A 177 14.66 -44.13 30.18
N LEU A 178 15.49 -43.12 30.01
CA LEU A 178 16.91 -43.27 29.71
C LEU A 178 17.57 -43.81 30.98
N SER A 179 17.08 -44.98 31.41
CA SER A 179 17.74 -45.87 32.34
C SER A 179 18.76 -46.60 31.49
N LEU A 180 19.96 -46.03 31.38
CA LEU A 180 21.16 -46.69 30.87
C LEU A 180 21.63 -47.80 31.85
N GLY A 181 20.68 -48.58 32.38
CA GLY A 181 20.90 -49.48 33.51
C GLY A 181 19.80 -50.51 33.76
N ASP A 182 18.66 -50.52 33.04
CA ASP A 182 17.66 -51.58 33.22
C ASP A 182 17.98 -52.83 32.40
N LEU A 183 18.84 -53.66 32.98
CA LEU A 183 18.87 -55.12 32.75
C LEU A 183 17.70 -55.84 33.45
N ARG A 184 16.62 -55.13 33.80
CA ARG A 184 15.38 -55.77 34.23
C ARG A 184 14.60 -56.18 33.00
N HIS A 185 14.89 -57.40 32.54
CA HIS A 185 14.06 -58.09 31.57
C HIS A 185 12.59 -57.98 32.02
N SER A 186 11.73 -57.40 31.18
CA SER A 186 10.29 -57.53 31.35
C SER A 186 9.97 -59.03 31.51
N PRO A 187 9.02 -59.45 32.36
CA PRO A 187 8.69 -60.87 32.52
C PRO A 187 8.32 -61.54 31.19
N ALA A 188 7.93 -60.77 30.17
CA ALA A 188 7.74 -61.24 28.80
C ALA A 188 9.07 -61.53 28.07
N THR A 189 10.07 -60.66 28.18
CA THR A 189 11.39 -60.85 27.56
C THR A 189 12.21 -61.91 28.28
N GLU A 190 12.01 -62.08 29.59
CA GLU A 190 12.59 -63.17 30.38
C GLU A 190 12.03 -64.54 29.96
N ARG A 191 10.71 -64.65 29.76
CA ARG A 191 10.07 -65.86 29.21
C ARG A 191 10.53 -66.18 27.78
N GLN A 192 10.78 -65.16 26.95
CA GLN A 192 11.31 -65.35 25.60
C GLN A 192 12.78 -65.80 25.62
N LEU A 193 13.58 -65.23 26.51
CA LEU A 193 14.97 -65.61 26.72
C LEU A 193 15.09 -67.06 27.22
N ASP A 194 14.22 -67.48 28.12
CA ASP A 194 14.16 -68.87 28.59
C ASP A 194 13.75 -69.85 27.49
N LYS A 195 12.80 -69.47 26.62
CA LYS A 195 12.41 -70.27 25.45
C LYS A 195 13.57 -70.42 24.48
N LEU A 196 14.20 -69.32 24.08
CA LEU A 196 15.35 -69.33 23.17
C LEU A 196 16.53 -70.10 23.76
N THR A 197 16.79 -69.99 25.07
CA THR A 197 17.85 -70.77 25.74
C THR A 197 17.54 -72.27 25.71
N ARG A 198 16.26 -72.66 25.85
CA ARG A 198 15.82 -74.07 25.73
C ARG A 198 15.89 -74.56 24.29
N ASP A 199 15.57 -73.72 23.31
CA ASP A 199 15.58 -74.08 21.89
C ASP A 199 17.02 -74.21 21.37
N ILE A 200 17.92 -73.30 21.74
CA ILE A 200 19.37 -73.43 21.47
C ILE A 200 19.96 -74.70 22.11
N ARG A 201 19.51 -75.06 23.33
CA ARG A 201 19.91 -76.31 23.99
C ARG A 201 19.41 -77.56 23.25
N LYS A 202 18.26 -77.49 22.58
CA LYS A 202 17.70 -78.61 21.81
C LYS A 202 18.34 -78.75 20.43
N GLU A 203 18.66 -77.63 19.78
CA GLU A 203 19.21 -77.61 18.41
C GLU A 203 20.73 -77.88 18.38
N MET A 204 21.46 -77.55 19.44
CA MET A 204 22.91 -77.75 19.49
C MET A 204 23.29 -79.00 20.30
N CYS A 205 23.75 -80.07 19.63
CA CYS A 205 24.21 -81.31 20.25
C CYS A 205 25.63 -81.25 20.88
N VAL A 206 26.18 -80.05 21.10
CA VAL A 206 27.54 -79.84 21.64
C VAL A 206 27.48 -79.13 23.01
N THR A 207 28.37 -79.51 23.93
CA THR A 207 28.47 -78.97 25.30
C THR A 207 29.06 -77.57 25.33
N VAL A 208 28.25 -76.58 24.92
CA VAL A 208 28.55 -75.16 25.12
C VAL A 208 28.21 -74.76 26.57
N PRO A 209 29.07 -73.97 27.26
CA PRO A 209 28.79 -73.46 28.60
C PRO A 209 27.47 -72.70 28.70
N GLU A 210 26.80 -72.78 29.86
CA GLU A 210 25.50 -72.12 30.06
C GLU A 210 25.55 -70.60 29.92
N LYS A 211 26.70 -69.99 30.24
CA LYS A 211 26.94 -68.56 30.09
C LYS A 211 26.84 -68.14 28.63
N ASP A 212 27.47 -68.87 27.72
CA ASP A 212 27.52 -68.52 26.30
C ASP A 212 26.16 -68.73 25.63
N ARG A 213 25.42 -69.77 26.03
CA ARG A 213 24.02 -69.98 25.61
C ARG A 213 23.12 -68.81 26.03
N LYS A 214 23.29 -68.31 27.25
CA LYS A 214 22.57 -67.14 27.74
C LYS A 214 22.96 -65.87 26.99
N ILE A 215 24.24 -65.71 26.64
CA ILE A 215 24.72 -64.56 25.84
C ILE A 215 24.11 -64.60 24.44
N VAL A 216 24.10 -65.75 23.76
CA VAL A 216 23.49 -65.89 22.42
C VAL A 216 21.98 -65.64 22.48
N ALA A 217 21.28 -66.19 23.48
CA ALA A 217 19.85 -65.92 23.67
C ALA A 217 19.57 -64.42 23.90
N LEU A 218 20.39 -63.75 24.70
CA LEU A 218 20.32 -62.30 24.90
C LEU A 218 20.56 -61.52 23.61
N MET A 219 21.54 -61.93 22.80
CA MET A 219 21.83 -61.30 21.50
C MET A 219 20.65 -61.44 20.54
N LEU A 220 19.99 -62.61 20.48
CA LEU A 220 18.82 -62.83 19.64
C LEU A 220 17.62 -61.99 20.09
N VAL A 221 17.34 -61.92 21.39
CA VAL A 221 16.27 -61.07 21.93
C VAL A 221 16.55 -59.60 21.61
N LYS A 222 17.78 -59.12 21.84
CA LYS A 222 18.17 -57.75 21.49
C LYS A 222 18.03 -57.47 19.99
N HIS A 223 18.44 -58.39 19.13
CA HIS A 223 18.29 -58.23 17.69
C HIS A 223 16.81 -58.15 17.28
N GLN A 224 15.94 -58.97 17.88
CA GLN A 224 14.50 -58.92 17.62
C GLN A 224 13.85 -57.62 18.11
N GLU A 225 14.28 -57.10 19.26
CA GLU A 225 13.85 -55.79 19.77
C GLU A 225 14.32 -54.66 18.85
N GLU A 226 15.56 -54.69 18.38
CA GLU A 226 16.11 -53.74 17.41
C GLU A 226 15.34 -53.77 16.09
N GLN A 227 15.03 -54.95 15.54
CA GLN A 227 14.20 -55.10 14.35
C GLN A 227 12.79 -54.52 14.54
N SER A 228 12.19 -54.74 15.71
CA SER A 228 10.88 -54.18 16.04
C SER A 228 10.91 -52.65 16.15
N ARG A 229 11.98 -52.10 16.76
CA ARG A 229 12.21 -50.66 16.85
C ARG A 229 12.43 -50.03 15.48
N LEU A 230 13.21 -50.67 14.60
CA LEU A 230 13.42 -50.20 13.23
C LEU A 230 12.12 -50.18 12.43
N ARG A 231 11.28 -51.21 12.56
CA ARG A 231 9.95 -51.25 11.91
C ARG A 231 9.04 -50.13 12.40
N LEU A 232 8.99 -49.89 13.72
CA LEU A 232 8.22 -48.79 14.29
C LEU A 232 8.75 -47.43 13.83
N SER A 233 10.07 -47.25 13.81
CA SER A 233 10.71 -46.01 13.33
C SER A 233 10.39 -45.75 11.86
N LEU A 234 10.42 -46.78 11.02
CA LEU A 234 10.06 -46.68 9.60
C LEU A 234 8.59 -46.31 9.42
N GLN A 235 7.69 -46.91 10.21
CA GLN A 235 6.27 -46.59 10.19
C GLN A 235 6.01 -45.13 10.60
N GLU A 236 6.63 -44.66 11.70
CA GLU A 236 6.52 -43.27 12.12
C GLU A 236 7.07 -42.29 11.07
N GLU A 237 8.15 -42.67 10.38
CA GLU A 237 8.72 -41.86 9.31
C GLU A 237 7.78 -41.77 8.10
N GLN A 238 7.15 -42.88 7.72
CA GLN A 238 6.12 -42.92 6.68
C GLN A 238 4.92 -42.03 7.05
N GLU A 239 4.41 -42.13 8.27
CA GLU A 239 3.31 -41.28 8.76
C GLU A 239 3.69 -39.79 8.74
N ARG A 240 4.93 -39.46 9.12
CA ARG A 240 5.45 -38.08 9.04
C ARG A 240 5.55 -37.59 7.60
N GLU A 241 5.99 -38.43 6.68
CA GLU A 241 6.03 -38.09 5.25
C GLU A 241 4.63 -37.89 4.67
N GLU A 242 3.68 -38.77 5.00
CA GLU A 242 2.29 -38.64 4.56
C GLU A 242 1.65 -37.38 5.14
N ALA A 243 1.88 -37.06 6.41
CA ALA A 243 1.43 -35.82 7.01
C ALA A 243 2.01 -34.59 6.29
N ARG A 244 3.30 -34.61 5.92
CA ARG A 244 3.93 -33.54 5.12
C ARG A 244 3.28 -33.41 3.74
N ARG A 245 3.09 -34.53 3.02
CA ARG A 245 2.43 -34.54 1.70
C ARG A 245 1.00 -33.99 1.78
N GLN A 246 0.24 -34.35 2.81
CA GLN A 246 -1.11 -33.83 3.04
C GLN A 246 -1.11 -32.33 3.34
N GLU A 247 -0.16 -31.85 4.14
CA GLU A 247 -0.01 -30.43 4.43
C GLU A 247 0.37 -29.64 3.18
N GLU A 248 1.32 -30.13 2.39
CA GLU A 248 1.71 -29.54 1.10
C GLU A 248 0.53 -29.50 0.12
N ALA A 249 -0.24 -30.59 0.00
CA ALA A 249 -1.43 -30.62 -0.84
C ALA A 249 -2.47 -29.57 -0.40
N ARG A 250 -2.68 -29.39 0.91
CA ARG A 250 -3.55 -28.34 1.45
C ARG A 250 -3.01 -26.95 1.11
N ARG A 251 -1.70 -26.72 1.26
CA ARG A 251 -1.05 -25.45 0.90
C ARG A 251 -1.24 -25.14 -0.58
N VAL A 252 -0.94 -26.08 -1.47
CA VAL A 252 -1.13 -25.95 -2.93
C VAL A 252 -2.59 -25.65 -3.27
N GLN A 253 -3.55 -26.35 -2.64
CA GLN A 253 -4.98 -26.06 -2.86
C GLN A 253 -5.38 -24.66 -2.41
N THR A 254 -4.90 -24.21 -1.25
CA THR A 254 -5.18 -22.85 -0.77
C THR A 254 -4.54 -21.78 -1.66
N GLU A 255 -3.32 -22.00 -2.14
CA GLU A 255 -2.69 -21.11 -3.11
C GLU A 255 -3.44 -21.08 -4.44
N HIS A 256 -3.88 -22.24 -4.94
CA HIS A 256 -4.68 -22.33 -6.16
C HIS A 256 -6.00 -21.57 -6.03
N ARG A 257 -6.67 -21.68 -4.89
CA ARG A 257 -7.89 -20.89 -4.60
C ARG A 257 -7.58 -19.39 -4.58
N ARG A 258 -6.50 -18.98 -3.90
CA ARG A 258 -6.06 -17.58 -3.87
C ARG A 258 -5.74 -17.04 -5.27
N ARG A 259 -5.02 -17.80 -6.09
CA ARG A 259 -4.70 -17.43 -7.49
C ARG A 259 -5.98 -17.27 -8.32
N LYS A 260 -6.92 -18.22 -8.22
CA LYS A 260 -8.23 -18.11 -8.89
C LYS A 260 -9.05 -16.90 -8.42
N GLU A 261 -9.04 -16.59 -7.14
CA GLU A 261 -9.72 -15.40 -6.60
C GLU A 261 -9.09 -14.10 -7.12
N LEU A 262 -7.77 -14.05 -7.20
CA LEU A 262 -7.03 -12.93 -7.80
C LEU A 262 -7.34 -12.77 -9.29
N GLU A 263 -7.32 -13.87 -10.06
CA GLU A 263 -7.70 -13.87 -11.49
C GLU A 263 -9.12 -13.35 -11.69
N ARG A 264 -10.09 -13.84 -10.90
CA ARG A 264 -11.47 -13.35 -10.93
C ARG A 264 -11.58 -11.89 -10.55
N SER A 265 -10.78 -11.42 -9.59
CA SER A 265 -10.75 -10.02 -9.20
C SER A 265 -10.18 -9.13 -10.32
N MET A 266 -9.13 -9.59 -10.98
CA MET A 266 -8.51 -8.92 -12.11
C MET A 266 -9.46 -8.86 -13.31
N GLN A 267 -10.16 -9.95 -13.61
CA GLN A 267 -11.19 -10.01 -14.65
C GLN A 267 -12.31 -9.00 -14.39
N ARG A 268 -12.91 -9.00 -13.18
CA ARG A 268 -13.93 -8.01 -12.82
C ARG A 268 -13.45 -6.57 -12.95
N TRP A 269 -12.18 -6.33 -12.65
CA TRP A 269 -11.59 -5.00 -12.81
C TRP A 269 -11.42 -4.62 -14.29
N GLN A 270 -10.94 -5.55 -15.13
CA GLN A 270 -10.84 -5.37 -16.58
C GLN A 270 -12.22 -5.14 -17.21
N ASP A 271 -13.21 -5.96 -16.88
CA ASP A 271 -14.60 -5.80 -17.32
C ASP A 271 -15.16 -4.43 -16.89
N GLY A 272 -14.84 -3.99 -15.67
CA GLY A 272 -15.20 -2.67 -15.17
C GLY A 272 -14.57 -1.53 -15.94
N LEU A 273 -13.31 -1.67 -16.39
CA LEU A 273 -12.66 -0.69 -17.26
C LEU A 273 -13.25 -0.69 -18.66
N GLU A 274 -13.49 -1.85 -19.25
CA GLU A 274 -14.14 -1.97 -20.56
C GLU A 274 -15.55 -1.39 -20.56
N ALA A 275 -16.33 -1.64 -19.50
CA ALA A 275 -17.67 -1.06 -19.35
C ALA A 275 -17.62 0.47 -19.31
N ARG A 276 -16.67 1.06 -18.57
CA ARG A 276 -16.46 2.51 -18.56
C ARG A 276 -16.03 3.04 -19.92
N ARG A 277 -15.17 2.32 -20.63
CA ARG A 277 -14.74 2.69 -21.99
C ARG A 277 -15.92 2.67 -22.95
N ARG A 278 -16.71 1.58 -22.98
CA ARG A 278 -17.93 1.45 -23.80
C ARG A 278 -18.95 2.54 -23.47
N GLN A 279 -19.09 2.91 -22.20
CA GLN A 279 -19.99 4.00 -21.80
C GLN A 279 -19.53 5.35 -22.35
N LYS A 280 -18.22 5.64 -22.33
CA LYS A 280 -17.68 6.85 -22.95
C LYS A 280 -17.85 6.84 -24.46
N GLU A 281 -17.57 5.72 -25.12
CA GLU A 281 -17.77 5.57 -26.57
C GLU A 281 -19.24 5.83 -26.95
N ARG A 282 -20.21 5.28 -26.20
CA ARG A 282 -21.64 5.57 -26.42
C ARG A 282 -21.99 7.04 -26.23
N GLN A 283 -21.46 7.68 -25.19
CA GLN A 283 -21.68 9.12 -24.96
C GLN A 283 -21.08 9.96 -26.10
N GLU A 284 -19.89 9.58 -26.60
CA GLU A 284 -19.26 10.24 -27.74
C GLU A 284 -20.06 10.03 -29.02
N GLU A 285 -20.59 8.83 -29.26
CA GLU A 285 -21.48 8.51 -30.38
C GLU A 285 -22.80 9.30 -30.31
N GLU A 286 -23.43 9.38 -29.14
CA GLU A 286 -24.66 10.17 -28.94
C GLU A 286 -24.41 11.66 -29.20
N LEU A 287 -23.30 12.21 -28.68
CA LEU A 287 -22.92 13.61 -28.92
C LEU A 287 -22.55 13.84 -30.39
N ALA A 288 -21.89 12.89 -31.05
CA ALA A 288 -21.60 12.96 -32.48
C ALA A 288 -22.89 12.97 -33.30
N ALA A 289 -23.84 12.07 -32.99
CA ALA A 289 -25.14 12.01 -33.64
C ALA A 289 -25.95 13.31 -33.43
N GLN A 290 -25.89 13.92 -32.24
CA GLN A 290 -26.50 15.23 -31.98
C GLN A 290 -25.88 16.32 -32.87
N ARG A 291 -24.55 16.36 -32.97
CA ARG A 291 -23.86 17.31 -33.86
C ARG A 291 -24.20 17.10 -35.32
N GLU A 292 -24.29 15.84 -35.77
CA GLU A 292 -24.69 15.53 -37.15
C GLU A 292 -26.12 16.02 -37.42
N GLN A 293 -27.06 15.81 -36.49
CA GLN A 293 -28.42 16.35 -36.61
C GLN A 293 -28.43 17.88 -36.66
N GLU A 294 -27.64 18.55 -35.81
CA GLU A 294 -27.51 20.00 -35.84
C GLU A 294 -26.95 20.51 -37.17
N LEU A 295 -25.94 19.82 -37.72
CA LEU A 295 -25.36 20.14 -39.02
C LEU A 295 -26.39 19.97 -40.14
N LEU A 296 -27.15 18.87 -40.15
CA LEU A 296 -28.23 18.66 -41.12
C LEU A 296 -29.27 19.78 -41.06
N LEU A 297 -29.68 20.19 -39.86
CA LEU A 297 -30.62 21.31 -39.69
C LEU A 297 -30.03 22.64 -40.14
N GLN A 298 -28.72 22.88 -39.96
CA GLN A 298 -28.05 24.06 -40.47
C GLN A 298 -27.94 24.04 -42.00
N GLU A 299 -27.59 22.90 -42.58
CA GLU A 299 -27.57 22.71 -44.04
C GLU A 299 -28.94 22.99 -44.64
N ASP A 300 -30.02 22.47 -44.07
CA ASP A 300 -31.39 22.71 -44.54
C ASP A 300 -31.77 24.19 -44.45
N ARG A 301 -31.38 24.90 -43.38
CA ARG A 301 -31.60 26.35 -43.27
C ARG A 301 -30.83 27.12 -44.34
N CYS A 302 -29.58 26.75 -44.58
CA CYS A 302 -28.76 27.34 -45.63
C CYS A 302 -29.35 27.08 -47.02
N ARG A 303 -29.78 25.85 -47.31
CA ARG A 303 -30.43 25.48 -48.57
C ARG A 303 -31.69 26.30 -48.81
N ARG A 304 -32.59 26.37 -47.83
CA ARG A 304 -33.81 27.20 -47.93
C ARG A 304 -33.49 28.68 -48.15
N PHE A 305 -32.49 29.21 -47.45
CA PHE A 305 -32.06 30.59 -47.65
C PHE A 305 -31.51 30.83 -49.06
N THR A 306 -30.71 29.90 -49.60
CA THR A 306 -30.21 29.99 -50.98
C THR A 306 -31.34 29.89 -52.00
N GLU A 307 -32.30 28.98 -51.81
CA GLU A 307 -33.49 28.84 -52.66
C GLU A 307 -34.34 30.12 -52.63
N GLU A 308 -34.59 30.71 -51.47
CA GLU A 308 -35.30 31.98 -51.34
C GLU A 308 -34.57 33.14 -52.04
N GLN A 309 -33.24 33.18 -51.97
CA GLN A 309 -32.46 34.19 -52.69
C GLN A 309 -32.52 33.96 -54.20
N GLU A 310 -32.49 32.73 -54.67
CA GLU A 310 -32.69 32.42 -56.09
C GLU A 310 -34.07 32.86 -56.58
N VAL A 311 -35.13 32.55 -55.83
CA VAL A 311 -36.50 32.99 -56.16
C VAL A 311 -36.57 34.51 -56.20
N LYS A 312 -36.02 35.23 -55.21
CA LYS A 312 -35.96 36.70 -55.21
C LYS A 312 -35.19 37.26 -56.40
N ARG A 313 -34.11 36.59 -56.86
CA ARG A 313 -33.37 37.00 -58.07
C ARG A 313 -34.23 36.80 -59.31
N ARG A 314 -34.90 35.66 -59.43
CA ARG A 314 -35.83 35.36 -60.54
C ARG A 314 -36.97 36.40 -60.59
N ASP A 315 -37.60 36.70 -59.46
CA ASP A 315 -38.66 37.70 -59.38
C ASP A 315 -38.20 39.11 -59.78
N LYS A 316 -36.98 39.51 -59.38
CA LYS A 316 -36.38 40.79 -59.81
C LYS A 316 -36.10 40.82 -61.31
N PHE A 317 -35.58 39.73 -61.89
CA PHE A 317 -35.39 39.62 -63.33
C PHE A 317 -36.73 39.71 -64.07
N ASP A 318 -37.76 39.03 -63.60
CA ASP A 318 -39.10 39.09 -64.19
C ASP A 318 -39.75 40.47 -64.05
N ALA A 319 -39.57 41.14 -62.92
CA ALA A 319 -40.04 42.52 -62.72
C ALA A 319 -39.33 43.51 -63.65
N ALA A 320 -38.01 43.41 -63.78
CA ALA A 320 -37.22 44.23 -64.70
C ALA A 320 -37.62 44.00 -66.16
N ARG A 321 -37.89 42.75 -66.54
CA ARG A 321 -38.41 42.40 -67.87
C ARG A 321 -39.77 43.06 -68.14
N ARG A 322 -40.71 42.98 -67.19
CA ARG A 322 -42.04 43.62 -67.29
C ARG A 322 -41.92 45.15 -67.37
N GLU A 323 -41.02 45.76 -66.60
CA GLU A 323 -40.76 47.21 -66.68
C GLU A 323 -40.14 47.62 -68.02
N ALA A 324 -39.18 46.85 -68.54
CA ALA A 324 -38.59 47.13 -69.85
C ALA A 324 -39.63 47.01 -70.96
N GLU A 325 -40.52 46.02 -70.91
CA GLU A 325 -41.64 45.89 -71.83
C GLU A 325 -42.61 47.08 -71.73
N LYS A 326 -42.90 47.59 -70.53
CA LYS A 326 -43.68 48.82 -70.34
C LYS A 326 -42.97 50.05 -70.93
N ARG A 327 -41.67 50.23 -70.68
CA ARG A 327 -40.87 51.35 -71.21
C ARG A 327 -40.82 51.35 -72.74
N LYS A 328 -40.69 50.17 -73.37
CA LYS A 328 -40.78 50.03 -74.83
C LYS A 328 -42.13 50.50 -75.36
N ARG A 329 -43.24 50.05 -74.75
CA ARG A 329 -44.59 50.49 -75.13
C ARG A 329 -44.79 52.00 -75.00
N PHE A 330 -44.26 52.62 -73.94
CA PHE A 330 -44.31 54.08 -73.76
C PHE A 330 -43.48 54.84 -74.80
N GLN A 331 -42.29 54.34 -75.17
CA GLN A 331 -41.47 54.95 -76.22
C GLN A 331 -42.14 54.87 -77.59
N GLU A 332 -42.78 53.74 -77.91
CA GLU A 332 -43.55 53.59 -79.15
C GLU A 332 -44.75 54.55 -79.23
N GLN A 333 -45.39 54.88 -78.11
CA GLN A 333 -46.46 55.87 -78.06
C GLN A 333 -45.94 57.29 -78.27
N LEU A 334 -44.84 57.66 -77.59
CA LEU A 334 -44.24 58.98 -77.72
C LEU A 334 -43.74 59.28 -79.14
N LEU A 335 -43.18 58.28 -79.83
CA LEU A 335 -42.74 58.44 -81.23
C LEU A 335 -43.92 58.71 -82.17
N LYS A 336 -45.04 57.99 -82.00
CA LYS A 336 -46.26 58.21 -82.79
C LYS A 336 -46.87 59.59 -82.58
N ASP A 337 -46.81 60.13 -81.37
CA ASP A 337 -47.33 61.47 -81.09
C ASP A 337 -46.37 62.58 -81.56
N ARG A 338 -45.06 62.34 -81.52
CA ARG A 338 -44.05 63.25 -82.08
C ARG A 338 -44.18 63.38 -83.61
N GLU A 339 -44.36 62.28 -84.32
CA GLU A 339 -44.57 62.27 -85.78
C GLU A 339 -45.81 63.09 -86.18
N ARG A 340 -46.85 63.13 -85.33
CA ARG A 340 -48.06 63.96 -85.54
C ARG A 340 -47.81 65.45 -85.35
N LEU A 341 -46.99 65.82 -84.36
CA LEU A 341 -46.70 67.23 -84.03
C LEU A 341 -45.73 67.88 -85.00
N GLU A 342 -44.72 67.14 -85.48
CA GLU A 342 -43.77 67.63 -86.49
C GLU A 342 -44.47 67.95 -87.81
N HIS A 343 -45.57 67.25 -88.12
CA HIS A 343 -46.41 67.53 -89.28
C HIS A 343 -47.14 68.88 -89.18
N ILE A 344 -47.49 69.33 -87.96
CA ILE A 344 -48.22 70.59 -87.70
C ILE A 344 -47.25 71.79 -87.63
N GLN A 345 -46.01 71.61 -87.17
CA GLN A 345 -45.03 72.69 -87.03
C GLN A 345 -44.50 73.20 -88.37
N ARG A 346 -44.29 72.30 -89.36
CA ARG A 346 -43.80 72.68 -90.69
C ARG A 346 -44.73 73.63 -91.44
N GLU A 347 -46.01 73.67 -91.09
CA GLU A 347 -47.00 74.55 -91.70
C GLU A 347 -46.97 75.99 -91.12
N LYS A 348 -46.47 76.17 -89.89
CA LYS A 348 -46.48 77.47 -89.18
C LYS A 348 -45.21 78.30 -89.39
N GLU A 349 -44.06 77.65 -89.55
CA GLU A 349 -42.76 78.34 -89.65
C GLU A 349 -42.58 79.11 -90.96
N ALA A 350 -43.29 78.74 -92.02
CA ALA A 350 -43.24 79.46 -93.30
C ALA A 350 -43.80 80.90 -93.23
N GLN A 351 -44.64 81.21 -92.23
CA GLN A 351 -45.38 82.48 -92.17
C GLN A 351 -44.65 83.59 -91.39
N LEU A 352 -43.82 83.23 -90.41
CA LEU A 352 -43.21 84.21 -89.48
C LEU A 352 -41.84 84.74 -89.91
N ALA A 353 -41.23 84.18 -90.96
CA ALA A 353 -39.93 84.63 -91.46
C ALA A 353 -40.00 85.99 -92.19
N TYR A 354 -41.18 86.38 -92.69
CA TYR A 354 -41.35 87.59 -93.52
C TYR A 354 -41.37 88.91 -92.72
N GLU A 355 -41.72 88.89 -91.43
CA GLU A 355 -42.05 90.12 -90.68
C GLU A 355 -40.89 90.71 -89.87
N LYS A 356 -39.84 89.94 -89.58
CA LYS A 356 -38.81 90.32 -88.59
C LYS A 356 -37.70 91.22 -89.11
N GLU A 357 -37.48 91.29 -90.42
CA GLU A 357 -36.33 92.01 -90.99
C GLU A 357 -36.47 93.55 -90.95
N GLN A 358 -37.68 94.09 -90.83
CA GLN A 358 -37.94 95.51 -91.06
C GLN A 358 -37.62 96.47 -89.90
N ARG A 359 -37.33 96.01 -88.67
CA ARG A 359 -37.36 96.91 -87.48
C ARG A 359 -36.08 97.10 -86.66
N ALA A 360 -34.96 96.46 -86.98
CA ALA A 360 -33.82 96.37 -86.04
C ALA A 360 -32.80 97.54 -86.05
N TRP A 361 -32.84 98.47 -87.01
CA TRP A 361 -31.65 99.30 -87.28
C TRP A 361 -31.49 100.59 -86.43
N ILE A 362 -32.55 101.15 -85.83
CA ILE A 362 -32.51 102.54 -85.33
C ILE A 362 -32.18 102.69 -83.81
N SER A 363 -32.19 101.61 -83.01
CA SER A 363 -32.15 101.71 -81.52
C SER A 363 -30.76 101.81 -80.86
N LYS A 364 -29.64 101.66 -81.58
CA LYS A 364 -28.37 101.23 -80.95
C LYS A 364 -27.49 102.34 -80.33
N ALA A 365 -27.56 103.59 -80.80
CA ALA A 365 -26.49 104.57 -80.51
C ALA A 365 -26.72 105.48 -79.28
N THR A 366 -27.93 105.60 -78.75
CA THR A 366 -28.22 106.52 -77.63
C THR A 366 -27.98 105.94 -76.24
N GLN A 367 -27.68 104.64 -76.15
CA GLN A 367 -27.67 103.87 -74.90
C GLN A 367 -26.31 103.89 -74.18
N GLU A 368 -25.23 103.88 -74.95
CA GLU A 368 -23.85 103.66 -74.45
C GLU A 368 -23.29 104.82 -73.58
N ARG A 369 -23.80 106.06 -73.75
CA ARG A 369 -23.29 107.22 -72.98
C ARG A 369 -23.85 107.32 -71.56
N ARG A 370 -25.00 106.71 -71.28
CA ARG A 370 -25.65 106.75 -69.95
C ARG A 370 -25.09 105.68 -69.00
N GLU A 371 -24.44 104.65 -69.55
CA GLU A 371 -23.93 103.49 -68.80
C GLU A 371 -22.63 103.84 -68.05
N LYS A 372 -21.77 104.67 -68.63
CA LYS A 372 -20.44 104.98 -68.06
C LYS A 372 -20.46 105.73 -66.72
N LYS A 373 -21.48 106.55 -66.44
CA LYS A 373 -21.61 107.26 -65.16
C LYS A 373 -22.28 106.43 -64.05
N LYS A 374 -23.04 105.39 -64.41
CA LYS A 374 -23.64 104.45 -63.45
C LYS A 374 -22.60 103.51 -62.86
N LEU A 375 -21.67 103.05 -63.70
CA LEU A 375 -20.59 102.14 -63.32
C LEU A 375 -19.71 102.67 -62.17
N GLN A 376 -19.45 103.99 -62.09
CA GLN A 376 -18.62 104.55 -61.01
C GLN A 376 -19.31 104.56 -59.64
N GLN A 377 -20.63 104.80 -59.59
CA GLN A 377 -21.40 104.74 -58.35
C GLN A 377 -21.72 103.30 -57.93
N GLU A 378 -21.86 102.40 -58.90
CA GLU A 378 -21.99 100.96 -58.68
C GLU A 378 -20.73 100.39 -58.03
N ASN A 379 -19.54 100.80 -58.48
CA ASN A 379 -18.27 100.31 -57.95
C ASN A 379 -18.06 100.66 -56.45
N GLN A 380 -18.42 101.88 -56.01
CA GLN A 380 -18.35 102.25 -54.58
C GLN A 380 -19.39 101.49 -53.73
N ARG A 381 -20.56 101.21 -54.29
CA ARG A 381 -21.60 100.40 -53.62
C ARG A 381 -21.16 98.94 -53.52
N GLU A 382 -20.46 98.42 -54.52
CA GLU A 382 -19.92 97.06 -54.53
C GLU A 382 -18.81 96.88 -53.49
N GLN A 383 -17.94 97.86 -53.29
CA GLN A 383 -16.91 97.81 -52.24
C GLN A 383 -17.51 97.73 -50.83
N LEU A 384 -18.53 98.54 -50.54
CA LEU A 384 -19.25 98.47 -49.26
C LEU A 384 -20.03 97.16 -49.10
N ARG A 385 -20.64 96.65 -50.18
CA ARG A 385 -21.28 95.33 -50.19
C ARG A 385 -20.29 94.20 -49.91
N HIS A 386 -19.09 94.26 -50.49
CA HIS A 386 -18.05 93.26 -50.26
C HIS A 386 -17.54 93.28 -48.82
N LEU A 387 -17.36 94.46 -48.22
CA LEU A 387 -16.95 94.58 -46.82
C LEU A 387 -18.02 94.06 -45.85
N LEU A 388 -19.31 94.30 -46.13
CA LEU A 388 -20.41 93.75 -45.35
C LEU A 388 -20.50 92.23 -45.51
N LEU A 389 -20.40 91.73 -46.74
CA LEU A 389 -20.40 90.29 -47.04
C LEU A 389 -19.19 89.59 -46.39
N GLN A 390 -18.01 90.21 -46.38
CA GLN A 390 -16.84 89.67 -45.69
C GLN A 390 -17.07 89.56 -44.17
N ARG A 391 -17.71 90.55 -43.55
CA ARG A 391 -18.07 90.49 -42.12
C ARG A 391 -19.13 89.43 -41.85
N GLU A 392 -20.13 89.30 -42.70
CA GLU A 392 -21.16 88.26 -42.60
C GLU A 392 -20.55 86.86 -42.75
N VAL A 393 -19.66 86.66 -43.73
CA VAL A 393 -18.94 85.38 -43.92
C VAL A 393 -18.04 85.09 -42.73
N GLN A 394 -17.33 86.09 -42.19
CA GLN A 394 -16.51 85.90 -40.99
C GLN A 394 -17.35 85.50 -39.77
N GLN A 395 -18.48 86.18 -39.54
CA GLN A 395 -19.41 85.83 -38.46
C GLN A 395 -19.97 84.41 -38.64
N GLN A 396 -20.35 84.02 -39.86
CA GLN A 396 -20.81 82.66 -40.16
C GLN A 396 -19.71 81.62 -39.87
N THR A 397 -18.46 81.88 -40.26
CA THR A 397 -17.36 80.95 -39.96
C THR A 397 -17.09 80.84 -38.46
N GLU A 398 -17.17 81.94 -37.71
CA GLU A 398 -17.01 81.93 -36.25
C GLU A 398 -18.15 81.19 -35.55
N GLU A 399 -19.39 81.38 -36.01
CA GLU A 399 -20.57 80.66 -35.54
C GLU A 399 -20.48 79.15 -35.85
N GLU A 400 -20.09 78.78 -37.07
CA GLU A 400 -19.86 77.39 -37.46
C GLU A 400 -18.74 76.73 -36.64
N GLU A 401 -17.62 77.43 -36.41
CA GLU A 401 -16.55 76.95 -35.54
C GLU A 401 -17.03 76.77 -34.09
N ALA A 402 -17.83 77.69 -33.56
CA ALA A 402 -18.39 77.58 -32.22
C ALA A 402 -19.36 76.39 -32.11
N LEU A 403 -20.19 76.16 -33.14
CA LEU A 403 -21.07 74.97 -33.22
C LEU A 403 -20.25 73.68 -33.30
N MET A 404 -19.16 73.67 -34.06
CA MET A 404 -18.27 72.50 -34.15
C MET A 404 -17.55 72.22 -32.83
N ARG A 405 -17.07 73.26 -32.14
CA ARG A 405 -16.43 73.14 -30.81
C ARG A 405 -17.41 72.62 -29.76
N SER A 406 -18.61 73.20 -29.68
CA SER A 406 -19.66 72.73 -28.76
C SER A 406 -20.10 71.30 -29.06
N ALA A 407 -20.26 70.92 -30.33
CA ALA A 407 -20.56 69.55 -30.72
C ALA A 407 -19.45 68.55 -30.33
N LEU A 408 -18.17 68.95 -30.43
CA LEU A 408 -17.05 68.13 -29.98
C LEU A 408 -17.02 67.99 -28.45
N GLU A 409 -17.25 69.06 -27.71
CA GLU A 409 -17.36 69.03 -26.24
C GLU A 409 -18.50 68.12 -25.78
N GLU A 410 -19.66 68.18 -26.43
CA GLU A 410 -20.76 67.27 -26.14
C GLU A 410 -20.40 65.81 -26.41
N LYS A 411 -19.73 65.51 -27.53
CA LYS A 411 -19.25 64.16 -27.84
C LYS A 411 -18.25 63.68 -26.78
N GLN A 412 -17.35 64.55 -26.33
CA GLN A 412 -16.42 64.25 -25.26
C GLN A 412 -17.17 63.95 -23.96
N ARG A 413 -18.11 64.81 -23.53
CA ARG A 413 -18.96 64.58 -22.34
C ARG A 413 -19.70 63.24 -22.42
N ARG A 414 -20.32 62.93 -23.56
CA ARG A 414 -21.00 61.64 -23.80
C ARG A 414 -20.03 60.47 -23.69
N SER A 415 -18.79 60.61 -24.18
CA SER A 415 -17.77 59.57 -24.07
C SER A 415 -17.32 59.36 -22.61
N TRP A 416 -17.18 60.43 -21.82
CA TRP A 416 -16.84 60.36 -20.40
C TRP A 416 -17.93 59.66 -19.60
N VAL A 417 -19.21 60.00 -19.83
CA VAL A 417 -20.34 59.35 -19.19
C VAL A 417 -20.38 57.85 -19.52
N LYS A 418 -20.18 57.48 -20.79
CA LYS A 418 -20.12 56.07 -21.21
C LYS A 418 -18.96 55.32 -20.54
N ARG A 419 -17.76 55.93 -20.46
CA ARG A 419 -16.61 55.35 -19.76
C ARG A 419 -16.90 55.16 -18.27
N ALA A 420 -17.47 56.16 -17.61
CA ALA A 420 -17.84 56.08 -16.21
C ALA A 420 -18.89 54.98 -15.94
N GLN A 421 -19.88 54.83 -16.82
CA GLN A 421 -20.87 53.76 -16.76
C GLN A 421 -20.22 52.37 -16.95
N ALA A 422 -19.32 52.23 -17.93
CA ALA A 422 -18.59 50.99 -18.16
C ALA A 422 -17.74 50.58 -16.95
N VAL A 423 -17.04 51.54 -16.33
CA VAL A 423 -16.26 51.30 -15.11
C VAL A 423 -17.17 50.89 -13.94
N LYS A 424 -18.30 51.58 -13.74
CA LYS A 424 -19.28 51.21 -12.70
C LYS A 424 -19.86 49.81 -12.93
N ALA A 425 -20.20 49.47 -14.17
CA ALA A 425 -20.67 48.13 -14.52
C ALA A 425 -19.59 47.06 -14.25
N ARG A 426 -18.33 47.35 -14.60
CA ARG A 426 -17.20 46.45 -14.33
C ARG A 426 -16.96 46.26 -12.84
N LEU A 427 -17.05 47.32 -12.04
CA LEU A 427 -16.91 47.24 -10.58
C LEU A 427 -18.02 46.37 -9.98
N ARG A 428 -19.27 46.55 -10.41
CA ARG A 428 -20.40 45.70 -9.98
C ARG A 428 -20.18 44.24 -10.34
N GLN A 429 -19.73 43.95 -11.56
CA GLN A 429 -19.40 42.58 -11.97
C GLN A 429 -18.29 41.96 -11.10
N LEU A 430 -17.28 42.73 -10.72
CA LEU A 430 -16.21 42.25 -9.84
C LEU A 430 -16.73 42.00 -8.42
N GLN A 431 -17.58 42.88 -7.89
CA GLN A 431 -18.23 42.71 -6.58
C GLN A 431 -19.12 41.46 -6.55
N GLU A 432 -19.92 41.25 -7.59
CA GLU A 432 -20.75 40.04 -7.72
C GLU A 432 -19.89 38.77 -7.81
N ARG A 433 -18.76 38.81 -8.53
CA ARG A 433 -17.80 37.69 -8.58
C ARG A 433 -17.19 37.42 -7.21
N SER A 434 -16.71 38.45 -6.50
CA SER A 434 -16.15 38.28 -5.17
C SER A 434 -17.19 37.76 -4.17
N ALA A 435 -18.44 38.19 -4.26
CA ALA A 435 -19.52 37.69 -3.40
C ALA A 435 -19.80 36.20 -3.67
N ARG A 436 -19.88 35.79 -4.94
CA ARG A 436 -20.04 34.37 -5.32
C ARG A 436 -18.86 33.51 -4.85
N GLU A 437 -17.64 34.02 -4.98
CA GLU A 437 -16.44 33.33 -4.48
C GLU A 437 -16.47 33.21 -2.96
N GLN A 438 -16.89 34.24 -2.22
CA GLN A 438 -17.08 34.19 -0.77
C GLN A 438 -18.12 33.15 -0.37
N GLU A 439 -19.29 33.13 -1.02
CA GLU A 439 -20.30 32.10 -0.76
C GLU A 439 -19.78 30.69 -1.02
N GLN A 440 -18.99 30.48 -2.09
CA GLN A 440 -18.37 29.19 -2.35
C GLN A 440 -17.34 28.82 -1.28
N MET A 441 -16.55 29.78 -0.82
CA MET A 441 -15.59 29.59 0.25
C MET A 441 -16.27 29.29 1.58
N GLU A 442 -17.39 29.94 1.90
CA GLU A 442 -18.19 29.66 3.09
C GLU A 442 -18.81 28.26 3.02
N ARG A 443 -19.41 27.88 1.89
CA ARG A 443 -19.91 26.52 1.67
C ARG A 443 -18.80 25.48 1.77
N ALA A 444 -17.59 25.78 1.30
CA ALA A 444 -16.43 24.91 1.44
C ALA A 444 -15.99 24.81 2.91
N ARG A 445 -15.95 25.93 3.64
CA ARG A 445 -15.62 25.96 5.08
C ARG A 445 -16.61 25.18 5.92
N ILE A 446 -17.91 25.32 5.67
CA ILE A 446 -18.97 24.57 6.39
C ILE A 446 -18.85 23.07 6.10
N ARG A 447 -18.58 22.68 4.84
CA ARG A 447 -18.33 21.26 4.50
C ARG A 447 -17.08 20.72 5.18
N ALA A 448 -16.00 21.49 5.19
CA ALA A 448 -14.75 21.12 5.85
C ALA A 448 -14.90 21.02 7.38
N SER A 449 -15.64 21.93 8.01
CA SER A 449 -15.90 21.88 9.45
C SER A 449 -16.74 20.67 9.82
N TRP A 450 -17.79 20.36 9.05
CA TRP A 450 -18.61 19.17 9.26
C TRP A 450 -17.79 17.89 9.11
N GLN A 451 -16.97 17.77 8.05
CA GLN A 451 -16.07 16.62 7.87
C GLN A 451 -15.04 16.51 8.99
N SER A 452 -14.49 17.63 9.48
CA SER A 452 -13.58 17.64 10.63
C SER A 452 -14.26 17.11 11.90
N HIS A 453 -15.48 17.58 12.19
CA HIS A 453 -16.26 17.10 13.32
C HIS A 453 -16.54 15.60 13.21
N GLN A 454 -16.95 15.11 12.03
CA GLN A 454 -17.17 13.68 11.81
C GLN A 454 -15.89 12.86 12.01
N GLN A 455 -14.76 13.31 11.48
CA GLN A 455 -13.49 12.61 11.68
C GLN A 455 -13.10 12.56 13.16
N ILE A 456 -13.39 13.62 13.92
CA ILE A 456 -13.13 13.65 15.36
C ILE A 456 -14.06 12.66 16.08
N THR A 457 -15.35 12.63 15.76
CA THR A 457 -16.30 11.68 16.38
C THR A 457 -15.93 10.23 16.04
N ASP A 458 -15.56 9.95 14.80
CA ASP A 458 -15.16 8.60 14.38
C ASP A 458 -13.88 8.15 15.09
N LYS A 459 -12.89 9.05 15.22
CA LYS A 459 -11.67 8.80 16.00
C LYS A 459 -11.98 8.55 17.47
N GLN A 460 -12.90 9.31 18.06
CA GLN A 460 -13.33 9.10 19.45
C GLN A 460 -14.02 7.74 19.63
N ILE A 461 -14.92 7.36 18.72
CA ILE A 461 -15.60 6.06 18.75
C ILE A 461 -14.57 4.93 18.61
N LEU A 462 -13.63 5.04 17.68
CA LEU A 462 -12.56 4.05 17.50
C LEU A 462 -11.68 3.94 18.75
N ALA A 463 -11.33 5.07 19.38
CA ALA A 463 -10.58 5.08 20.62
C ALA A 463 -11.35 4.35 21.74
N GLN A 464 -12.63 4.64 21.92
CA GLN A 464 -13.48 3.96 22.91
C GLN A 464 -13.61 2.45 22.64
N LEU A 465 -13.81 2.05 21.37
CA LEU A 465 -13.85 0.63 21.00
C LEU A 465 -12.51 -0.07 21.27
N SER A 466 -11.39 0.61 21.00
CA SER A 466 -10.06 0.07 21.31
C SER A 466 -9.84 -0.10 22.82
N GLN A 467 -10.28 0.88 23.63
CA GLN A 467 -10.22 0.81 25.09
C GLN A 467 -11.04 -0.36 25.63
N ARG A 468 -12.30 -0.52 25.19
CA ARG A 468 -13.14 -1.66 25.58
C ARG A 468 -12.52 -3.01 25.22
N ARG A 469 -11.87 -3.12 24.05
CA ARG A 469 -11.15 -4.34 23.67
C ARG A 469 -9.96 -4.61 24.57
N MET A 470 -9.20 -3.57 24.96
CA MET A 470 -8.11 -3.70 25.92
C MET A 470 -8.61 -4.12 27.30
N GLU A 471 -9.65 -3.49 27.83
CA GLU A 471 -10.27 -3.83 29.10
C GLU A 471 -10.76 -5.29 29.12
N GLN A 472 -11.43 -5.74 28.06
CA GLN A 472 -11.86 -7.14 27.92
C GLN A 472 -10.67 -8.10 27.87
N ALA A 473 -9.62 -7.76 27.11
CA ALA A 473 -8.40 -8.55 27.04
C ALA A 473 -7.68 -8.62 28.40
N GLU A 474 -7.65 -7.51 29.15
CA GLU A 474 -7.11 -7.44 30.50
C GLU A 474 -7.92 -8.30 31.47
N LEU A 475 -9.25 -8.19 31.50
CA LEU A 475 -10.10 -9.03 32.35
C LEU A 475 -9.91 -10.52 32.04
N HIS A 476 -9.82 -10.86 30.76
CA HIS A 476 -9.53 -12.22 30.34
C HIS A 476 -8.12 -12.67 30.78
N ALA A 477 -7.10 -11.82 30.64
CA ALA A 477 -5.75 -12.13 31.11
C ALA A 477 -5.69 -12.28 32.64
N HIS A 478 -6.38 -11.43 33.40
CA HIS A 478 -6.47 -11.49 34.85
C HIS A 478 -7.19 -12.76 35.31
N SER A 479 -8.33 -13.09 34.72
CA SER A 479 -9.06 -14.33 35.03
C SER A 479 -8.23 -15.57 34.69
N GLN A 480 -7.50 -15.57 33.56
CA GLN A 480 -6.59 -16.66 33.22
C GLN A 480 -5.42 -16.77 34.22
N LYS A 481 -4.79 -15.66 34.60
CA LYS A 481 -3.73 -15.65 35.62
C LYS A 481 -4.24 -16.20 36.95
N ARG A 482 -5.44 -15.77 37.39
CA ARG A 482 -6.08 -16.27 38.62
C ARG A 482 -6.37 -17.77 38.53
N ARG A 483 -6.94 -18.26 37.41
CA ARG A 483 -7.19 -19.70 37.20
C ARG A 483 -5.90 -20.52 37.22
N ARG A 484 -4.81 -20.02 36.62
CA ARG A 484 -3.49 -20.67 36.67
C ARG A 484 -2.91 -20.70 38.08
N ALA A 485 -3.02 -19.60 38.82
CA ALA A 485 -2.57 -19.54 40.21
C ALA A 485 -3.33 -20.52 41.11
N LEU A 486 -4.66 -20.59 40.96
CA LEU A 486 -5.48 -21.55 41.71
C LEU A 486 -5.14 -23.00 41.38
N ARG A 487 -4.94 -23.33 40.09
CA ARG A 487 -4.50 -24.68 39.67
C ARG A 487 -3.13 -25.03 40.27
N ALA A 488 -2.18 -24.10 40.20
CA ALA A 488 -0.85 -24.31 40.80
C ALA A 488 -0.94 -24.51 42.33
N GLN A 489 -1.82 -23.78 43.02
CA GLN A 489 -2.06 -23.99 44.46
C GLN A 489 -2.65 -25.38 44.75
N GLN A 490 -3.61 -25.84 43.96
CA GLN A 490 -4.21 -27.18 44.09
C GLN A 490 -3.16 -28.27 43.84
N GLU A 491 -2.41 -28.20 42.73
CA GLU A 491 -1.34 -29.13 42.42
C GLU A 491 -0.27 -29.16 43.52
N ASN A 492 0.08 -28.00 44.10
CA ASN A 492 1.01 -27.94 45.22
C ASN A 492 0.44 -28.60 46.48
N GLN A 493 -0.84 -28.40 46.80
CA GLN A 493 -1.49 -29.07 47.93
C GLN A 493 -1.52 -30.59 47.74
N GLU A 494 -1.82 -31.07 46.54
CA GLU A 494 -1.80 -32.49 46.19
C GLU A 494 -0.39 -33.07 46.33
N ARG A 495 0.63 -32.37 45.84
CA ARG A 495 2.04 -32.75 46.01
C ARG A 495 2.44 -32.81 47.49
N LEU A 496 1.99 -31.86 48.30
CA LEU A 496 2.25 -31.87 49.75
C LEU A 496 1.58 -33.07 50.43
N ARG A 497 0.32 -33.39 50.09
CA ARG A 497 -0.37 -34.60 50.60
C ARG A 497 0.36 -35.87 50.19
N CYS A 498 0.79 -35.97 48.93
CA CYS A 498 1.56 -37.11 48.45
C CYS A 498 2.89 -37.24 49.20
N HIS A 499 3.59 -36.13 49.39
CA HIS A 499 4.86 -36.11 50.13
C HIS A 499 4.68 -36.53 51.60
N GLN A 500 3.62 -36.05 52.26
CA GLN A 500 3.28 -36.48 53.63
C GLN A 500 3.04 -37.98 53.70
N HIS A 501 2.20 -38.52 52.81
CA HIS A 501 1.91 -39.95 52.77
C HIS A 501 3.18 -40.79 52.52
N LEU A 502 4.04 -40.39 51.59
CA LEU A 502 5.32 -41.06 51.35
C LEU A 502 6.23 -40.99 52.58
N ARG A 503 6.29 -39.83 53.25
CA ARG A 503 7.10 -39.65 54.46
C ARG A 503 6.62 -40.56 55.59
N ASP A 504 5.32 -40.69 55.79
CA ASP A 504 4.77 -41.54 56.84
C ASP A 504 5.00 -43.03 56.54
N ARG A 505 4.85 -43.45 55.27
CA ARG A 505 5.24 -44.80 54.85
C ARG A 505 6.72 -45.11 55.11
N VAL A 506 7.61 -44.15 54.87
CA VAL A 506 9.04 -44.32 55.16
C VAL A 506 9.27 -44.44 56.67
N LYS A 507 8.60 -43.63 57.50
CA LYS A 507 8.68 -43.75 58.96
C LYS A 507 8.20 -45.12 59.45
N GLU A 508 7.05 -45.60 58.96
CA GLU A 508 6.52 -46.91 59.33
C GLU A 508 7.50 -48.03 58.96
N GLN A 509 8.13 -47.94 57.78
CA GLN A 509 9.18 -48.89 57.38
C GLN A 509 10.40 -48.82 58.29
N GLU A 510 10.89 -47.61 58.62
CA GLU A 510 11.99 -47.44 59.56
C GLU A 510 11.67 -47.97 60.96
N GLU A 511 10.45 -47.73 61.46
CA GLU A 511 9.98 -48.24 62.75
C GLU A 511 9.88 -49.77 62.75
N ALA A 512 9.34 -50.37 61.68
CA ALA A 512 9.32 -51.81 61.53
C ALA A 512 10.74 -52.40 61.49
N GLU A 513 11.67 -51.77 60.78
CA GLU A 513 13.09 -52.17 60.79
C GLU A 513 13.71 -52.03 62.18
N ARG A 514 13.42 -50.95 62.92
CA ARG A 514 13.88 -50.76 64.30
C ARG A 514 13.35 -51.85 65.22
N GLN A 515 12.05 -52.16 65.16
CA GLN A 515 11.45 -53.25 65.93
C GLN A 515 12.06 -54.60 65.57
N GLN A 516 12.35 -54.86 64.30
CA GLN A 516 13.06 -56.07 63.88
C GLN A 516 14.47 -56.14 64.49
N ARG A 517 15.22 -55.02 64.48
CA ARG A 517 16.54 -54.93 65.12
C ARG A 517 16.44 -55.18 66.63
N GLU A 518 15.48 -54.56 67.31
CA GLU A 518 15.23 -54.75 68.74
C GLU A 518 14.87 -56.21 69.07
N ASN A 519 13.94 -56.81 68.33
CA ASN A 519 13.59 -58.22 68.50
C ASN A 519 14.80 -59.15 68.31
N TRP A 520 15.64 -58.85 67.33
CA TRP A 520 16.86 -59.63 67.09
C TRP A 520 17.90 -59.45 68.21
N LEU A 521 18.05 -58.23 68.74
CA LEU A 521 18.86 -57.96 69.93
C LEU A 521 18.32 -58.72 71.14
N LEU A 522 17.00 -58.71 71.38
CA LEU A 522 16.37 -59.48 72.46
C LEU A 522 16.62 -60.98 72.34
N VAL A 523 16.51 -61.55 71.14
CA VAL A 523 16.83 -62.98 70.91
C VAL A 523 18.31 -63.26 71.23
N LYS A 524 19.21 -62.36 70.83
CA LYS A 524 20.64 -62.47 71.15
C LYS A 524 20.92 -62.33 72.64
N GLU A 525 20.26 -61.42 73.34
CA GLU A 525 20.36 -61.23 74.79
C GLU A 525 19.87 -62.47 75.53
N ARG A 526 18.70 -63.00 75.18
CA ARG A 526 18.21 -64.27 75.73
C ARG A 526 19.20 -65.41 75.51
N ARG A 527 19.84 -65.48 74.34
CA ARG A 527 20.90 -66.48 74.08
C ARG A 527 22.13 -66.24 74.95
N ARG A 528 22.56 -64.98 75.12
CA ARG A 528 23.68 -64.60 76.00
C ARG A 528 23.39 -64.95 77.45
N GLU A 529 22.18 -64.70 77.94
CA GLU A 529 21.74 -65.05 79.29
C GLU A 529 21.71 -66.56 79.50
N ARG A 530 21.17 -67.34 78.56
CA ARG A 530 21.22 -68.81 78.62
C ARG A 530 22.65 -69.33 78.73
N LEU A 531 23.53 -68.89 77.82
CA LEU A 531 24.95 -69.25 77.85
C LEU A 531 25.64 -68.79 79.15
N ARG A 532 25.21 -67.67 79.75
CA ARG A 532 25.73 -67.20 81.04
C ARG A 532 25.30 -68.13 82.18
N ARG A 533 24.02 -68.52 82.23
CA ARG A 533 23.51 -69.48 83.22
C ARG A 533 24.19 -70.83 83.10
N GLU A 534 24.31 -71.37 81.88
CA GLU A 534 25.04 -72.63 81.62
C GLU A 534 26.50 -72.53 82.11
N ARG A 535 27.17 -71.39 81.89
CA ARG A 535 28.53 -71.16 82.41
C ARG A 535 28.57 -71.07 83.94
N GLU A 536 27.60 -70.42 84.56
CA GLU A 536 27.47 -70.32 86.03
C GLU A 536 27.20 -71.71 86.64
N GLU A 537 26.31 -72.51 86.05
CA GLU A 537 26.04 -73.90 86.43
C GLU A 537 27.28 -74.78 86.33
N VAL A 538 28.00 -74.74 85.20
CA VAL A 538 29.27 -75.47 85.03
C VAL A 538 30.32 -75.02 86.06
N GLN A 539 30.37 -73.73 86.40
CA GLN A 539 31.24 -73.22 87.46
C GLN A 539 30.82 -73.73 88.84
N GLU A 540 29.52 -73.78 89.15
CA GLU A 540 29.01 -74.33 90.40
C GLU A 540 29.27 -75.84 90.51
N GLU A 541 29.03 -76.61 89.46
CA GLU A 541 29.36 -78.02 89.39
C GLU A 541 30.86 -78.24 89.58
N ALA A 542 31.70 -77.47 88.89
CA ALA A 542 33.15 -77.52 89.09
C ALA A 542 33.55 -77.22 90.54
N ARG A 543 32.89 -76.23 91.20
CA ARG A 543 33.08 -75.95 92.63
C ARG A 543 32.63 -77.13 93.51
N ARG A 544 31.48 -77.76 93.22
CA ARG A 544 30.98 -78.94 93.97
C ARG A 544 31.92 -80.13 93.82
N VAL A 545 32.39 -80.42 92.60
CA VAL A 545 33.39 -81.48 92.34
C VAL A 545 34.70 -81.15 93.05
N ALA A 546 35.15 -79.90 93.04
CA ALA A 546 36.33 -79.48 93.78
C ALA A 546 36.16 -79.72 95.29
N LEU A 547 35.03 -79.33 95.89
CA LEU A 547 34.72 -79.59 97.30
C LEU A 547 34.63 -81.09 97.61
N ALA A 548 33.95 -81.88 96.77
CA ALA A 548 33.88 -83.33 96.93
C ALA A 548 35.29 -83.97 96.83
N SER A 549 36.11 -83.52 95.88
CA SER A 549 37.50 -83.96 95.74
C SER A 549 38.34 -83.55 96.95
N PHE A 550 38.09 -82.38 97.53
CA PHE A 550 38.74 -81.91 98.75
C PHE A 550 38.35 -82.80 99.93
N HIS A 551 37.07 -83.06 100.15
CA HIS A 551 36.59 -83.96 101.21
C HIS A 551 37.09 -85.40 101.03
N MET A 552 37.14 -85.92 99.81
CA MET A 552 37.73 -87.25 99.55
C MET A 552 39.24 -87.25 99.84
N ARG A 553 39.97 -86.20 99.45
CA ARG A 553 41.39 -86.03 99.82
C ARG A 553 41.59 -85.86 101.33
N GLU A 554 40.65 -85.24 102.04
CA GLU A 554 40.64 -85.14 103.50
C GLU A 554 40.38 -86.49 104.15
N ARG A 555 39.36 -87.23 103.70
CA ARG A 555 39.08 -88.60 104.18
C ARG A 555 40.24 -89.55 103.92
N VAL A 556 40.88 -89.46 102.75
CA VAL A 556 42.12 -90.21 102.48
C VAL A 556 43.19 -89.77 103.46
N ARG A 557 43.39 -88.46 103.67
CA ARG A 557 44.33 -87.94 104.67
C ARG A 557 44.03 -88.48 106.07
N GLU A 558 42.80 -88.43 106.55
CA GLU A 558 42.34 -88.98 107.83
C GLU A 558 42.57 -90.49 107.95
N ALA A 559 42.28 -91.26 106.89
CA ALA A 559 42.51 -92.71 106.85
C ALA A 559 44.00 -93.08 106.80
N THR A 560 44.84 -92.33 106.07
CA THR A 560 46.30 -92.47 106.14
C THR A 560 46.88 -91.93 107.45
N ASN A 561 46.21 -91.00 108.11
CA ASN A 561 46.55 -90.47 109.43
C ASN A 561 46.01 -91.33 110.59
N GLY A 562 45.81 -92.64 110.37
CA GLY A 562 45.46 -93.59 111.43
C GLY A 562 46.54 -93.80 112.50
N ARG A 563 47.71 -93.17 112.36
CA ARG A 563 48.78 -93.10 113.37
C ARG A 563 49.45 -91.73 113.30
N THR A 564 49.06 -90.82 114.18
CA THR A 564 49.77 -89.54 114.29
C THR A 564 51.19 -89.79 114.82
N PHE A 565 52.18 -89.04 114.35
CA PHE A 565 53.57 -89.12 114.84
C PHE A 565 53.63 -89.06 116.38
N ASN A 566 52.76 -88.24 116.98
CA ASN A 566 52.63 -88.11 118.43
C ASN A 566 52.13 -89.40 119.11
N GLN A 567 51.21 -90.16 118.50
CA GLN A 567 50.81 -91.49 119.00
C GLN A 567 51.91 -92.54 118.83
N MET A 568 52.69 -92.49 117.74
CA MET A 568 53.87 -93.35 117.56
C MET A 568 54.97 -93.02 118.56
N ALA A 569 55.18 -91.74 118.88
CA ALA A 569 56.13 -91.30 119.91
C ALA A 569 55.70 -91.76 121.31
N LEU A 570 54.41 -91.62 121.66
CA LEU A 570 53.87 -92.07 122.96
C LEU A 570 53.91 -93.60 123.10
N GLN A 571 53.66 -94.35 122.03
CA GLN A 571 53.84 -95.81 122.03
C GLN A 571 55.32 -96.23 122.10
N ALA A 572 56.23 -95.48 121.48
CA ALA A 572 57.66 -95.70 121.60
C ALA A 572 58.17 -95.38 123.02
N GLU A 573 57.67 -94.33 123.67
CA GLU A 573 57.93 -94.01 125.08
C GLU A 573 57.35 -95.06 126.03
N LEU A 574 56.13 -95.56 125.78
CA LEU A 574 55.51 -96.64 126.55
C LEU A 574 56.23 -98.00 126.32
N ALA A 575 56.68 -98.28 125.11
CA ALA A 575 57.50 -99.46 124.81
C ALA A 575 58.91 -99.36 125.43
N ALA A 576 59.52 -98.17 125.44
CA ALA A 576 60.81 -97.92 126.09
C ALA A 576 60.71 -98.00 127.63
N SER A 577 59.60 -97.56 128.22
CA SER A 577 59.36 -97.68 129.67
C SER A 577 58.97 -99.09 130.13
N LEU A 578 58.37 -99.92 129.25
CA LEU A 578 58.11 -101.34 129.51
C LEU A 578 59.33 -102.25 129.26
N LEU A 579 60.22 -101.90 128.32
CA LEU A 579 61.49 -102.60 128.08
C LEU A 579 62.62 -102.19 129.05
N GLY A 580 62.43 -101.13 129.85
CA GLY A 580 63.36 -100.69 130.90
C GLY A 580 63.22 -101.38 132.26
N ARG A 581 62.34 -102.39 132.43
CA ARG A 581 62.08 -103.06 133.73
C ARG A 581 62.35 -104.57 133.79
N VAL A 582 63.04 -105.15 132.80
CA VAL A 582 63.48 -106.56 132.76
C VAL A 582 64.75 -106.57 131.90
N LYS A 583 66.01 -106.66 132.34
CA LYS A 583 66.75 -107.43 133.36
C LYS A 583 68.13 -106.76 133.55
N ILE A 584 68.71 -106.83 134.75
CA ILE A 584 70.00 -107.51 135.08
C ILE A 584 71.19 -107.01 134.27
#